data_AF-A0A2W7CP24-F1
#
_entry.id   AF-A0A2W7CP24-F1
#
_cell.length_a   1.000
_cell.length_b   1.000
_cell.length_c   1.000
_cell.angle_alpha   90.00
_cell.angle_beta   90.00
_cell.angle_gamma   90.00
#
_symmetry.space_group_name_H-M   'P 1'
#
loop_
_entity.id
_entity.type
_entity.pdbx_description
1 polymer ?
#
loop_
_entity_poly.entity_id
_entity_poly.type
_entity_poly.pdbx_seq_one_letter_code
_entity_poly.pdbx_strand_id
1 'polypeptide(L)'
;MFYLGFYCPKDDDNFNEYSHSILELKDKKERAINSFLQKFRDVLSNEDIAIVTVPPHTSTNPSSGIRELAIQLVQLYPKFTNLVFSLERFKDSVRDRTIGDHLKSIRVSDQSLIKDKKVILIDDVLTTGSSIIACSKLLVDSGAKSIKVII
;
A
#
# COMPACT_ATOMS: atom_id res chain seq x y z
N MET A 1 -2.42 -8.03 10.10
CA MET A 1 -1.59 -6.88 9.68
C MET A 1 -0.16 -7.16 10.12
N PHE A 2 0.81 -6.89 9.26
CA PHE A 2 2.23 -7.09 9.52
C PHE A 2 2.96 -5.75 9.37
N TYR A 3 3.89 -5.45 10.27
CA TYR A 3 4.66 -4.20 10.27
C TYR A 3 6.13 -4.48 9.96
N LEU A 4 6.69 -3.81 8.97
CA LEU A 4 8.12 -3.78 8.65
C LEU A 4 8.89 -2.85 9.59
N GLY A 5 8.20 -1.90 10.22
CA GLY A 5 8.72 -0.97 11.21
C GLY A 5 7.74 0.17 11.49
N PHE A 6 8.19 1.18 12.24
CA PHE A 6 7.37 2.32 12.65
C PHE A 6 8.00 3.63 12.20
N TYR A 7 7.21 4.48 11.54
CA TYR A 7 7.63 5.82 11.15
C TYR A 7 7.40 6.81 12.29
N CYS A 8 8.45 7.53 12.66
CA CYS A 8 8.41 8.68 13.55
C CYS A 8 8.66 9.95 12.70
N PRO A 9 7.92 11.06 12.90
CA PRO A 9 8.17 12.34 12.23
C PRO A 9 9.56 12.92 12.54
N LYS A 10 10.11 13.78 11.66
CA LYS A 10 11.45 14.38 11.85
C LYS A 10 11.60 15.18 13.14
N ASP A 11 10.51 15.77 13.62
CA ASP A 11 10.50 16.60 14.82
C ASP A 11 10.18 15.78 16.09
N ASP A 12 10.07 14.46 15.96
CA ASP A 12 9.87 13.52 17.08
C ASP A 12 11.23 13.02 17.57
N ASP A 13 11.43 12.99 18.89
CA ASP A 13 12.67 12.52 19.51
C ASP A 13 12.99 11.05 19.17
N ASN A 14 11.99 10.28 18.71
CA ASN A 14 12.15 8.89 18.28
C ASN A 14 12.49 8.73 16.78
N PHE A 15 12.74 9.82 16.04
CA PHE A 15 13.16 9.75 14.65
C PHE A 15 14.42 8.90 14.50
N ASN A 16 14.31 7.82 13.72
CA ASN A 16 15.35 6.79 13.61
C ASN A 16 15.68 6.43 12.15
N GLU A 17 16.61 5.51 11.96
CA GLU A 17 17.05 5.05 10.63
C GLU A 17 15.90 4.48 9.79
N TYR A 18 14.94 3.77 10.41
CA TYR A 18 13.76 3.29 9.70
C TYR A 18 12.93 4.46 9.16
N SER A 19 12.68 5.47 10.00
CA SER A 19 11.96 6.67 9.63
C SER A 19 12.65 7.43 8.49
N HIS A 20 13.99 7.49 8.51
CA HIS A 20 14.79 8.04 7.42
C HIS A 20 14.61 7.25 6.12
N SER A 21 14.65 5.91 6.19
CA SER A 21 14.45 5.05 5.02
C SER A 21 13.05 5.19 4.39
N ILE A 22 12.01 5.47 5.20
CA ILE A 22 10.65 5.77 4.70
C ILE A 22 10.64 7.07 3.90
N LEU A 23 11.33 8.11 4.35
CA LEU A 23 11.43 9.37 3.60
C LEU A 23 12.18 9.17 2.28
N GLU A 24 13.27 8.41 2.31
CA GLU A 24 14.00 8.04 1.09
C GLU A 24 13.16 7.21 0.12
N LEU A 25 12.32 6.30 0.63
CA LEU A 25 11.37 5.55 -0.18
C LEU A 25 10.38 6.51 -0.84
N LYS A 26 9.83 7.49 -0.11
CA LYS A 26 8.95 8.53 -0.67
C LYS A 26 9.64 9.35 -1.77
N ASP A 27 10.91 9.64 -1.59
CA ASP A 27 11.78 10.30 -2.57
C ASP A 27 12.30 9.36 -3.67
N LYS A 28 11.83 8.10 -3.69
CA LYS A 28 12.18 7.06 -4.67
C LYS A 28 13.69 6.80 -4.78
N LYS A 29 14.42 6.95 -3.68
CA LYS A 29 15.84 6.63 -3.64
C LYS A 29 16.01 5.12 -3.83
N GLU A 30 16.79 4.74 -4.83
CA GLU A 30 17.02 3.34 -5.21
C GLU A 30 17.50 2.50 -4.03
N ARG A 31 18.39 3.04 -3.18
CA ARG A 31 18.87 2.36 -1.97
C ARG A 31 17.73 1.96 -1.02
N ALA A 32 16.75 2.84 -0.84
CA ALA A 32 15.61 2.58 0.04
C ALA A 32 14.68 1.55 -0.59
N ILE A 33 14.36 1.70 -1.89
CA ILE A 33 13.56 0.71 -2.64
C ILE A 33 14.18 -0.68 -2.51
N ASN A 34 15.48 -0.82 -2.78
CA ASN A 34 16.19 -2.09 -2.69
C ASN A 34 16.19 -2.66 -1.26
N SER A 35 16.37 -1.82 -0.24
CA SER A 35 16.29 -2.24 1.16
C SER A 35 14.91 -2.78 1.53
N PHE A 36 13.83 -2.07 1.14
CA PHE A 36 12.47 -2.53 1.40
C PHE A 36 12.13 -3.78 0.59
N LEU A 37 12.56 -3.89 -0.67
CA LEU A 37 12.37 -5.10 -1.47
C LEU A 37 12.90 -6.34 -0.74
N GLN A 38 14.09 -6.26 -0.13
CA GLN A 38 14.66 -7.33 0.68
C GLN A 38 13.75 -7.68 1.87
N LYS A 39 13.32 -6.69 2.66
CA LYS A 39 12.41 -6.91 3.80
C LYS A 39 11.09 -7.57 3.38
N PHE A 40 10.54 -7.20 2.23
CA PHE A 40 9.35 -7.85 1.69
C PHE A 40 9.61 -9.32 1.32
N ARG A 41 10.79 -9.67 0.78
CA ARG A 41 11.13 -11.07 0.46
C ARG A 41 11.03 -11.98 1.67
N ASP A 42 11.41 -11.48 2.85
CA ASP A 42 11.43 -12.26 4.09
C ASP A 42 10.02 -12.54 4.64
N VAL A 43 9.02 -11.76 4.22
CA VAL A 43 7.65 -11.81 4.77
C VAL A 43 6.63 -12.37 3.77
N LEU A 44 6.98 -12.36 2.48
CA LEU A 44 6.13 -12.82 1.39
C LEU A 44 6.32 -14.32 1.14
N SER A 45 5.20 -15.03 1.00
CA SER A 45 5.16 -16.44 0.59
C SER A 45 5.16 -16.54 -0.94
N ASN A 46 5.76 -17.61 -1.48
CA ASN A 46 5.76 -17.90 -2.92
C ASN A 46 4.42 -18.52 -3.40
N GLU A 47 3.33 -17.82 -3.12
CA GLU A 47 1.96 -18.16 -3.51
C GLU A 47 1.46 -17.28 -4.66
N ASP A 48 0.38 -17.70 -5.34
CA ASP A 48 -0.38 -16.80 -6.22
C ASP A 48 -1.12 -15.77 -5.36
N ILE A 49 -0.64 -14.53 -5.45
CA ILE A 49 -1.15 -13.39 -4.68
C ILE A 49 -1.30 -12.17 -5.59
N ALA A 50 -2.30 -11.35 -5.32
CA ALA A 50 -2.46 -10.05 -5.95
C ALA A 50 -1.84 -8.95 -5.07
N ILE A 51 -0.99 -8.11 -5.66
CA ILE A 51 -0.40 -6.96 -4.97
C ILE A 51 -1.24 -5.72 -5.26
N VAL A 52 -1.70 -5.04 -4.20
CA VAL A 52 -2.49 -3.81 -4.26
C VAL A 52 -1.84 -2.76 -3.34
N THR A 53 -1.90 -1.48 -3.72
CA THR A 53 -1.41 -0.38 -2.87
C THR A 53 -2.53 0.53 -2.44
N VAL A 54 -2.39 1.13 -1.25
CA VAL A 54 -3.24 2.26 -0.86
C VAL A 54 -2.98 3.43 -1.81
N PRO A 55 -4.02 4.05 -2.40
CA PRO A 55 -3.81 5.18 -3.30
C PRO A 55 -3.35 6.42 -2.52
N PRO A 56 -2.46 7.23 -3.13
CA PRO A 56 -1.97 8.47 -2.53
C PRO A 56 -3.12 9.42 -2.20
N HIS A 57 -2.88 10.40 -1.32
CA HIS A 57 -3.92 11.34 -0.87
C HIS A 57 -4.51 12.22 -1.97
N THR A 58 -3.80 12.40 -3.08
CA THR A 58 -4.24 13.20 -4.24
C THR A 58 -4.65 12.30 -5.41
N SER A 59 -5.67 12.71 -6.16
CA SER A 59 -6.12 12.00 -7.36
C SER A 59 -5.24 12.24 -8.59
N THR A 60 -4.41 13.30 -8.56
CA THR A 60 -3.66 13.80 -9.73
C THR A 60 -2.24 13.24 -9.87
N ASN A 61 -1.65 12.68 -8.81
CA ASN A 61 -0.32 12.08 -8.86
C ASN A 61 -0.37 10.61 -8.45
N PRO A 62 -0.48 9.68 -9.42
CA PRO A 62 -0.58 8.27 -9.13
C PRO A 62 0.77 7.65 -8.74
N SER A 63 1.89 8.37 -8.83
CA SER A 63 3.22 7.80 -8.61
C SER A 63 3.72 8.11 -7.20
N SER A 64 3.89 7.07 -6.38
CA SER A 64 4.47 7.12 -5.04
C SER A 64 5.61 6.12 -4.90
N GLY A 65 6.50 6.32 -3.92
CA GLY A 65 7.57 5.38 -3.60
C GLY A 65 7.09 3.96 -3.33
N ILE A 66 5.96 3.82 -2.61
CA ILE A 66 5.38 2.51 -2.33
C ILE A 66 4.81 1.82 -3.58
N ARG A 67 4.27 2.59 -4.53
CA ARG A 67 3.82 2.05 -5.83
C ARG A 67 4.97 1.59 -6.69
N GLU A 68 6.06 2.35 -6.72
CA GLU A 68 7.30 1.95 -7.42
C GLU A 68 7.84 0.63 -6.85
N LEU A 69 7.94 0.54 -5.52
CA LEU A 69 8.31 -0.69 -4.85
C LEU A 69 7.37 -1.86 -5.18
N ALA A 70 6.05 -1.64 -5.15
CA ALA A 70 5.07 -2.68 -5.46
C ALA A 70 5.16 -3.17 -6.92
N ILE A 71 5.42 -2.28 -7.87
CA ILE A 71 5.67 -2.65 -9.28
C ILE A 71 6.91 -3.54 -9.37
N GLN A 72 8.00 -3.15 -8.71
CA GLN A 72 9.22 -3.95 -8.71
C GLN A 72 9.03 -5.31 -8.03
N LEU A 73 8.23 -5.40 -6.96
CA LEU A 73 7.85 -6.68 -6.37
C LEU A 73 7.16 -7.59 -7.41
N VAL A 74 6.13 -7.09 -8.11
CA VAL A 74 5.42 -7.93 -9.08
C VAL A 74 6.33 -8.35 -10.25
N GLN A 75 7.26 -7.50 -10.67
CA GLN A 75 8.27 -7.85 -11.68
C GLN A 75 9.24 -8.95 -11.21
N LEU A 76 9.62 -8.93 -9.93
CA LEU A 76 10.53 -9.91 -9.33
C LEU A 76 9.86 -11.27 -9.05
N TYR A 77 8.54 -11.29 -8.90
CA TYR A 77 7.77 -12.48 -8.51
C TYR A 77 6.71 -12.82 -9.57
N PRO A 78 7.01 -13.69 -10.55
CA PRO A 78 6.12 -13.98 -11.69
C PRO A 78 4.74 -14.55 -11.33
N LYS A 79 4.58 -15.12 -10.13
CA LYS A 79 3.29 -15.62 -9.63
C LYS A 79 2.39 -14.50 -9.08
N PHE A 80 2.92 -13.29 -8.90
CA PHE A 80 2.14 -12.20 -8.36
C PHE A 80 1.30 -11.57 -9.46
N THR A 81 0.02 -11.38 -9.17
CA THR A 81 -0.88 -10.64 -10.05
C THR A 81 -0.72 -9.14 -9.79
N ASN A 82 -0.41 -8.38 -10.84
CA ASN A 82 -0.24 -6.93 -10.75
C ASN A 82 -1.60 -6.23 -10.64
N LEU A 83 -1.98 -5.81 -9.42
CA LEU A 83 -3.17 -4.99 -9.17
C LEU A 83 -2.81 -3.72 -8.39
N VAL A 84 -1.57 -3.23 -8.55
CA VAL A 84 -1.00 -2.11 -7.79
C VAL A 84 -1.90 -0.87 -7.85
N PHE A 85 -2.57 -0.66 -8.99
CA PHE A 85 -3.44 0.48 -9.29
C PHE A 85 -4.94 0.17 -9.21
N SER A 86 -5.33 -1.01 -8.72
CA SER A 86 -6.75 -1.41 -8.66
C SER A 86 -7.59 -0.56 -7.69
N LEU A 87 -6.95 0.09 -6.72
CA LEU A 87 -7.58 1.10 -5.87
C LEU A 87 -7.23 2.50 -6.40
N GLU A 88 -8.26 3.25 -6.75
CA GLU A 88 -8.16 4.58 -7.33
C GLU A 88 -8.80 5.62 -6.43
N ARG A 89 -8.07 6.71 -6.16
CA ARG A 89 -8.67 7.90 -5.58
C ARG A 89 -9.22 8.78 -6.70
N PHE A 90 -10.54 8.91 -6.77
CA PHE A 90 -11.24 9.69 -7.81
C PHE A 90 -11.60 11.11 -7.36
N LYS A 91 -11.42 11.42 -6.08
CA LYS A 91 -11.60 12.75 -5.51
C LYS A 91 -10.58 12.96 -4.38
N ASP A 92 -10.01 14.16 -4.29
CA ASP A 92 -9.12 14.48 -3.19
C ASP A 92 -9.82 14.36 -1.82
N SER A 93 -9.05 13.95 -0.83
CA SER A 93 -9.51 13.90 0.56
C SER A 93 -9.63 15.32 1.11
N VAL A 94 -10.82 15.92 1.03
CA VAL A 94 -11.02 17.34 1.38
C VAL A 94 -10.96 17.61 2.88
N ARG A 95 -11.57 16.75 3.70
CA ARG A 95 -11.71 16.94 5.16
C ARG A 95 -11.81 15.58 5.84
N ASP A 96 -11.00 15.45 6.88
CA ASP A 96 -10.91 14.37 7.87
C ASP A 96 -10.49 12.98 7.40
N ARG A 97 -9.47 12.45 8.08
CA ARG A 97 -8.84 11.15 7.87
C ARG A 97 -9.74 10.02 8.40
N THR A 98 -11.06 10.08 8.20
CA THR A 98 -11.99 9.06 8.67
C THR A 98 -12.17 7.95 7.64
N ILE A 99 -12.58 6.77 8.09
CA ILE A 99 -12.88 5.64 7.19
C ILE A 99 -13.94 6.03 6.15
N GLY A 100 -14.97 6.77 6.57
CA GLY A 100 -16.07 7.19 5.69
C GLY A 100 -15.62 8.12 4.57
N ASP A 101 -14.68 9.04 4.84
CA ASP A 101 -14.15 9.95 3.83
C ASP A 101 -13.29 9.21 2.80
N HIS A 102 -12.51 8.22 3.25
CA HIS A 102 -11.79 7.32 2.36
C HIS A 102 -12.75 6.50 1.47
N LEU A 103 -13.82 5.92 2.02
CA LEU A 103 -14.82 5.17 1.24
C LEU A 103 -15.54 6.02 0.20
N LYS A 104 -15.71 7.33 0.46
CA LYS A 104 -16.34 8.27 -0.48
C LYS A 104 -15.38 8.82 -1.55
N SER A 105 -14.08 8.54 -1.45
CA SER A 105 -13.05 9.09 -2.33
C SER A 105 -12.22 8.03 -3.06
N ILE A 106 -12.28 6.77 -2.62
CA ILE A 106 -11.56 5.64 -3.19
C ILE A 106 -12.56 4.64 -3.75
N ARG A 107 -12.24 4.05 -4.90
CA ARG A 107 -13.00 2.96 -5.52
C ARG A 107 -12.06 1.86 -6.00
N VAL A 108 -12.62 0.67 -6.20
CA VAL A 108 -11.98 -0.39 -6.99
C VAL A 108 -12.29 -0.12 -8.46
N SER A 109 -11.26 -0.07 -9.32
CA SER A 109 -11.42 0.24 -10.74
C SER A 109 -12.14 -0.86 -11.52
N ASP A 110 -11.83 -2.12 -11.22
CA ASP A 110 -12.50 -3.30 -11.76
C ASP A 110 -12.59 -4.39 -10.69
N GLN A 111 -13.81 -4.66 -10.23
CA GLN A 111 -14.07 -5.66 -9.18
C GLN A 111 -13.79 -7.09 -9.66
N SER A 112 -13.90 -7.37 -10.97
CA SER A 112 -13.67 -8.71 -11.52
C SER A 112 -12.23 -9.16 -11.35
N LEU A 113 -11.28 -8.22 -11.30
CA LEU A 113 -9.87 -8.48 -11.05
C LEU A 113 -9.57 -8.86 -9.60
N ILE A 114 -10.43 -8.45 -8.66
CA ILE A 114 -10.26 -8.70 -7.22
C ILE A 114 -10.93 -10.01 -6.79
N LYS A 115 -12.02 -10.39 -7.47
CA LYS A 115 -12.83 -11.55 -7.11
C LYS A 115 -11.98 -12.83 -6.97
N ASP A 116 -12.19 -13.53 -5.85
CA ASP A 116 -11.52 -14.78 -5.49
C ASP A 116 -9.98 -14.70 -5.33
N LYS A 117 -9.40 -13.50 -5.35
CA LYS A 117 -7.95 -13.29 -5.17
C LYS A 117 -7.55 -13.23 -3.70
N LYS A 118 -6.39 -13.82 -3.40
CA LYS A 118 -5.64 -13.54 -2.16
C LYS A 118 -4.89 -12.22 -2.37
N VAL A 119 -5.21 -11.20 -1.59
CA VAL A 119 -4.67 -9.85 -1.77
C VAL A 119 -3.66 -9.52 -0.69
N ILE A 120 -2.54 -8.91 -1.07
CA ILE A 120 -1.67 -8.17 -0.17
C ILE A 120 -1.86 -6.68 -0.44
N LEU A 121 -2.38 -5.98 0.58
CA LEU A 121 -2.50 -4.53 0.59
C LEU A 121 -1.26 -3.93 1.24
N ILE A 122 -0.58 -3.08 0.50
CA ILE A 122 0.67 -2.43 0.91
C ILE A 122 0.46 -0.92 1.08
N ASP A 123 1.04 -0.36 2.15
CA ASP A 123 1.13 1.08 2.40
C ASP A 123 2.50 1.39 3.01
N ASP A 124 2.95 2.65 2.99
CA ASP A 124 4.26 3.03 3.54
C ASP A 124 4.22 3.41 5.04
N VAL A 125 3.11 3.97 5.51
CA VAL A 125 2.97 4.44 6.89
C VAL A 125 1.55 4.24 7.40
N LEU A 126 1.42 3.54 8.54
CA LEU A 126 0.17 3.54 9.29
C LEU A 126 0.09 4.80 10.16
N THR A 127 -0.89 5.65 9.89
CA THR A 127 -1.24 6.76 10.79
C THR A 127 -2.43 6.37 11.68
N THR A 128 -3.65 6.79 11.35
CA THR A 128 -4.88 6.37 12.04
C THR A 128 -5.41 5.02 11.56
N GLY A 129 -4.89 4.52 10.43
CA GLY A 129 -5.36 3.29 9.79
C GLY A 129 -6.65 3.40 9.00
N SER A 130 -7.27 4.59 8.95
CA SER A 130 -8.54 4.78 8.21
C SER A 130 -8.43 4.43 6.73
N SER A 131 -7.30 4.77 6.08
CA SER A 131 -7.04 4.42 4.67
C SER A 131 -7.01 2.91 4.46
N ILE A 132 -6.26 2.19 5.30
CA ILE A 132 -6.13 0.74 5.29
C ILE A 132 -7.48 0.06 5.50
N ILE A 133 -8.26 0.52 6.50
CA ILE A 133 -9.56 -0.06 6.81
C ILE A 133 -10.53 0.16 5.65
N ALA A 134 -10.60 1.37 5.09
CA ALA A 134 -11.46 1.67 3.95
C ALA A 134 -11.07 0.86 2.70
N CYS A 135 -9.78 0.80 2.38
CA CYS A 135 -9.27 0.01 1.25
C CYS A 135 -9.54 -1.49 1.44
N SER A 136 -9.32 -2.01 2.64
CA SER A 136 -9.63 -3.41 2.96
C SER A 136 -11.12 -3.70 2.78
N LYS A 137 -12.00 -2.80 3.23
CA LYS A 137 -13.44 -2.93 3.04
C LYS A 137 -13.82 -2.96 1.56
N LEU A 138 -13.28 -2.05 0.74
CA LEU A 138 -13.54 -2.03 -0.70
C LEU A 138 -13.11 -3.32 -1.39
N LEU A 139 -11.96 -3.89 -0.98
CA LEU A 139 -11.45 -5.15 -1.52
C LEU A 139 -12.31 -6.36 -1.13
N VAL A 140 -12.75 -6.42 0.14
CA VAL A 140 -13.69 -7.46 0.60
C VAL A 140 -15.02 -7.35 -0.14
N ASP A 141 -15.58 -6.14 -0.23
CA ASP A 141 -16.84 -5.89 -0.93
C ASP A 141 -16.74 -6.23 -2.43
N SER A 142 -15.53 -6.21 -3.01
CA SER A 142 -15.24 -6.63 -4.40
C SER A 142 -14.98 -8.14 -4.55
N GLY A 143 -15.10 -8.93 -3.48
CA GLY A 143 -14.98 -10.40 -3.52
C GLY A 143 -13.56 -10.94 -3.29
N ALA A 144 -12.65 -10.18 -2.69
CA ALA A 144 -11.34 -10.71 -2.31
C ALA A 144 -11.48 -11.94 -1.39
N LYS A 145 -10.76 -13.02 -1.70
CA LYS A 145 -10.79 -14.26 -0.92
C LYS A 145 -10.17 -14.10 0.47
N SER A 146 -9.10 -13.31 0.56
CA SER A 146 -8.43 -12.98 1.82
C SER A 146 -7.56 -11.75 1.63
N ILE A 147 -7.35 -10.97 2.70
CA ILE A 147 -6.51 -9.78 2.67
C ILE A 147 -5.43 -9.88 3.76
N LYS A 148 -4.16 -9.74 3.37
CA LYS A 148 -3.04 -9.49 4.28
C LYS A 148 -2.60 -8.04 4.09
N VAL A 149 -2.43 -7.32 5.18
CA VAL A 149 -1.93 -5.94 5.16
C VAL A 149 -0.47 -5.95 5.59
N ILE A 150 0.40 -5.30 4.81
CA ILE A 150 1.81 -5.05 5.14
C ILE A 150 2.06 -3.54 5.11
N ILE A 151 2.69 -3.04 6.17
CA ILE A 151 3.02 -1.62 6.37
C ILE A 151 4.48 -1.51 6.78
#